data_AF-A0A182EN63-F1
#
_entry.id   AF-A0A182EN63-F1
#
_cell.length_a   1.000
_cell.length_b   1.000
_cell.length_c   1.000
_cell.angle_alpha   90.00
_cell.angle_beta   90.00
_cell.angle_gamma   90.00
#
_symmetry.space_group_name_H-M   'P 1'
#
loop_
_entity.id
_entity.type
_entity.pdbx_description
1 polymer ?
#
loop_
_entity_poly.entity_id
_entity_poly.type
_entity_poly.pdbx_seq_one_letter_code
_entity_poly.pdbx_strand_id
1 'polypeptide(L)'
;MRAAYEFNYPIRFVNGWHAESKLSSFLKIDGSEGIVIDTVKPAEDDVNTLVIRLFESFGGGVHVKLIINHSRIISVDLGDGLERTVCSLPIETNNLSTENQCEGFYRDIIGFFLVVT
;
A
#
# COMPACT_ATOMS: atom_id res chain seq x y z
N MET A 1 4.01 -13.83 11.74
CA MET A 1 3.33 -12.61 12.21
C MET A 1 2.06 -12.32 11.44
N ARG A 2 2.12 -12.13 10.11
CA ARG A 2 0.94 -11.89 9.24
C ARG A 2 -0.28 -12.77 9.54
N ALA A 3 -0.11 -14.09 9.58
CA ALA A 3 -1.21 -15.03 9.83
C ALA A 3 -1.92 -14.81 11.18
N ALA A 4 -1.23 -14.30 12.22
CA ALA A 4 -1.84 -13.99 13.51
C ALA A 4 -2.72 -12.73 13.44
N TYR A 5 -2.31 -11.72 12.67
CA TYR A 5 -3.15 -10.55 12.39
C TYR A 5 -4.38 -10.95 11.59
N GLU A 6 -4.19 -11.76 10.54
CA GLU A 6 -5.29 -12.24 9.70
C GLU A 6 -6.28 -13.13 10.47
N PHE A 7 -5.80 -13.97 11.40
CA PHE A 7 -6.66 -14.81 12.25
C PHE A 7 -7.65 -14.00 13.09
N ASN A 8 -7.23 -12.81 13.55
CA ASN A 8 -8.07 -11.94 14.37
C ASN A 8 -9.05 -11.10 13.53
N TYR A 9 -8.95 -11.15 12.19
CA TYR A 9 -9.83 -10.39 11.32
C TYR A 9 -11.01 -11.24 10.85
N PRO A 10 -12.25 -10.90 11.24
CA PRO A 10 -13.41 -11.71 10.90
C PRO A 10 -13.68 -11.68 9.40
N ILE A 11 -13.91 -12.86 8.83
CA ILE A 11 -14.37 -12.99 7.44
C ILE A 11 -15.80 -12.46 7.36
N ARG A 12 -16.03 -11.53 6.43
CA ARG A 12 -17.36 -10.98 6.15
C ARG A 12 -17.98 -11.72 4.98
N PHE A 13 -19.15 -12.30 5.21
CA PHE A 13 -19.99 -12.83 4.13
C PHE A 13 -20.87 -11.70 3.57
N VAL A 14 -20.86 -11.54 2.25
CA VAL A 14 -21.68 -10.55 1.56
C VAL A 14 -22.65 -11.29 0.64
N ASN A 15 -23.95 -11.16 0.90
CA ASN A 15 -24.99 -11.76 0.07
C ASN A 15 -25.36 -10.83 -1.09
N GLY A 16 -25.75 -11.39 -2.24
CA GLY A 16 -26.20 -10.60 -3.40
C GLY A 16 -25.10 -9.84 -4.13
N TRP A 17 -23.83 -10.21 -3.92
CA TRP A 17 -22.74 -9.67 -4.73
C TRP A 17 -22.81 -10.26 -6.15
N HIS A 18 -23.42 -9.51 -7.07
CA HIS A 18 -23.42 -9.82 -8.50
C HIS A 18 -22.16 -9.23 -9.15
N ALA A 19 -21.02 -9.89 -8.96
CA ALA A 19 -19.80 -9.48 -9.67
C ALA A 19 -19.89 -9.98 -11.11
N GLU A 20 -20.13 -9.07 -12.06
CA GLU A 20 -19.90 -9.36 -13.48
C GLU A 20 -18.40 -9.45 -13.80
N SER A 21 -17.55 -8.85 -12.96
CA SER A 21 -16.10 -8.84 -13.07
C SER A 21 -15.40 -9.65 -11.97
N LYS A 22 -14.23 -10.22 -12.30
CA LYS A 22 -13.38 -10.93 -11.36
C LYS A 22 -12.95 -9.98 -10.24
N LEU A 23 -13.10 -10.38 -8.98
CA LEU A 23 -12.58 -9.64 -7.84
C LEU A 23 -11.06 -9.45 -8.01
N SER A 24 -10.63 -8.20 -8.17
CA SER A 24 -9.22 -7.82 -8.18
C SER A 24 -8.82 -7.31 -6.80
N SER A 25 -7.67 -7.76 -6.30
CA SER A 25 -7.08 -7.21 -5.07
C SER A 25 -6.84 -5.72 -5.23
N PHE A 26 -7.27 -4.90 -4.26
CA PHE A 26 -7.06 -3.46 -4.28
C PHE A 26 -5.59 -3.08 -4.01
N LEU A 27 -4.96 -3.74 -3.02
CA LEU A 27 -3.56 -3.57 -2.64
C LEU A 27 -2.83 -4.90 -2.71
N LYS A 28 -1.55 -4.85 -3.08
CA LYS A 28 -0.62 -5.99 -3.01
C LYS A 28 0.75 -5.50 -2.59
N ILE A 29 1.41 -6.26 -1.73
CA ILE A 29 2.84 -6.10 -1.41
C ILE A 29 3.62 -7.14 -2.20
N ASP A 30 4.71 -6.71 -2.84
CA ASP A 30 5.68 -7.57 -3.49
C ASP A 30 7.07 -7.41 -2.83
N GLY A 31 7.78 -8.51 -2.60
CA GLY A 31 9.14 -8.52 -2.04
C GLY A 31 9.30 -8.96 -0.59
N SER A 32 8.24 -8.98 0.25
CA SER A 32 8.36 -9.48 1.64
C SER A 32 7.04 -9.91 2.27
N GLU A 33 7.06 -11.05 2.98
CA GLU A 33 5.97 -11.53 3.83
C GLU A 33 5.98 -10.88 5.24
N GLY A 34 7.01 -10.08 5.55
CA GLY A 34 7.17 -9.39 6.83
C GLY A 34 6.46 -8.04 6.92
N ILE A 35 5.91 -7.55 5.82
CA ILE A 35 5.14 -6.31 5.79
C ILE A 35 3.68 -6.59 6.12
N VAL A 36 3.15 -5.82 7.07
CA VAL A 36 1.74 -5.85 7.45
C VAL A 36 1.12 -4.50 7.09
N ILE A 37 -0.01 -4.54 6.39
CA ILE A 37 -0.88 -3.38 6.19
C ILE A 37 -1.78 -3.28 7.41
N ASP A 38 -1.59 -2.22 8.20
CA ASP A 38 -2.33 -1.97 9.42
C ASP A 38 -3.65 -1.25 9.15
N THR A 39 -3.59 -0.18 8.36
CA THR A 39 -4.72 0.73 8.15
C THR A 39 -4.81 1.12 6.69
N VAL A 40 -6.05 1.18 6.17
CA VAL A 40 -6.39 1.78 4.89
C VAL A 40 -7.65 2.62 5.12
N LYS A 41 -7.56 3.94 4.96
CA LYS A 41 -8.68 4.86 5.18
C LYS A 41 -8.56 6.10 4.29
N PRO A 42 -9.65 6.83 3.99
CA PRO A 42 -9.54 8.19 3.48
C PRO A 42 -8.78 9.10 4.46
N ALA A 43 -8.07 10.10 3.92
CA ALA A 43 -7.48 11.16 4.73
C ALA A 43 -8.59 11.98 5.43
N GLU A 44 -8.24 12.59 6.55
CA GLU A 44 -9.21 13.38 7.33
C GLU A 44 -9.62 14.66 6.61
N ASP A 45 -8.66 15.31 5.95
CA ASP A 45 -8.85 16.62 5.31
C ASP A 45 -9.23 16.53 3.81
N ASP A 46 -9.01 15.37 3.17
CA ASP A 46 -9.35 15.16 1.76
C ASP A 46 -9.83 13.72 1.49
N VAL A 47 -11.09 13.61 1.09
CA VAL A 47 -11.76 12.34 0.78
C VAL A 47 -11.20 11.62 -0.46
N ASN A 48 -10.50 12.34 -1.34
CA ASN A 48 -9.87 11.75 -2.52
C ASN A 48 -8.47 11.19 -2.22
N THR A 49 -7.95 11.51 -1.04
CA THR A 49 -6.65 11.04 -0.59
C THR A 49 -6.83 9.79 0.28
N LEU A 50 -6.03 8.75 0.03
CA LEU A 50 -6.02 7.52 0.81
C LEU A 50 -4.77 7.43 1.67
N VAL A 51 -4.97 7.18 2.96
CA VAL A 51 -3.91 6.90 3.93
C VAL A 51 -3.77 5.39 4.10
N ILE A 52 -2.58 4.87 3.77
CA ILE A 52 -2.21 3.48 3.95
C ILE A 52 -1.08 3.40 4.97
N ARG A 53 -1.31 2.75 6.11
CA ARG A 53 -0.27 2.50 7.10
C ARG A 53 0.26 1.08 6.95
N LEU A 54 1.57 0.92 6.85
CA LEU A 54 2.25 -0.36 6.75
C LEU A 54 3.50 -0.40 7.63
N PHE A 55 3.85 -1.57 8.15
CA PHE A 55 5.05 -1.73 8.97
C PHE A 55 5.72 -3.09 8.75
N GLU A 56 7.00 -3.16 9.09
CA GLU A 56 7.82 -4.38 9.04
C GLU A 56 7.79 -5.07 10.40
N SER A 57 7.54 -6.38 10.41
CA SER A 57 7.19 -7.12 11.63
C SER A 57 8.36 -7.83 12.32
N PHE A 58 9.53 -7.90 11.69
CA PHE A 58 10.69 -8.67 12.16
C PHE A 58 11.88 -7.82 12.65
N GLY A 59 11.81 -6.50 12.52
CA GLY A 59 12.81 -5.54 13.01
C GLY A 59 14.07 -5.43 12.15
N GLY A 60 14.08 -6.02 10.95
CA GLY A 60 15.27 -6.11 10.09
C GLY A 60 15.38 -5.01 9.04
N GLY A 61 14.29 -4.27 8.79
CA GLY A 61 14.18 -3.43 7.60
C GLY A 61 14.07 -4.29 6.33
N VAL A 62 13.19 -3.89 5.42
CA VAL A 62 13.02 -4.62 4.16
C VAL A 62 12.64 -3.65 3.05
N HIS A 63 12.91 -4.02 1.80
CA HIS A 63 12.47 -3.30 0.62
C HIS A 63 11.29 -4.04 -0.01
N VAL A 64 10.20 -3.32 -0.27
CA VAL A 64 9.02 -3.88 -0.95
C VAL A 64 8.47 -2.91 -1.98
N LYS A 65 7.69 -3.44 -2.91
CA LYS A 65 6.83 -2.66 -3.80
C LYS A 65 5.39 -2.75 -3.32
N LEU A 66 4.76 -1.59 -3.11
CA LEU A 66 3.33 -1.50 -2.88
C LEU A 66 2.63 -1.28 -4.23
N ILE A 67 1.85 -2.27 -4.64
CA ILE A 67 1.05 -2.25 -5.86
C ILE A 67 -0.36 -1.84 -5.48
N ILE A 68 -0.81 -0.72 -6.06
CA ILE A 68 -2.16 -0.18 -5.86
C ILE A 68 -2.91 -0.30 -7.18
N ASN A 69 -3.95 -1.13 -7.19
CA ASN A 69 -4.79 -1.33 -8.37
C ASN A 69 -5.87 -0.24 -8.43
N HIS A 70 -5.45 0.97 -8.80
CA HIS A 70 -6.33 2.11 -9.01
C HIS A 70 -5.96 2.82 -10.32
N SER A 71 -6.97 3.22 -11.09
CA SER A 71 -6.78 3.77 -12.44
C SER A 71 -6.14 5.16 -12.44
N ARG A 72 -6.19 5.88 -11.32
CA ARG A 72 -5.73 7.24 -11.19
C ARG A 72 -4.98 7.40 -9.87
N ILE A 73 -3.66 7.44 -9.96
CA ILE A 73 -2.76 7.80 -8.85
C ILE A 73 -1.98 9.01 -9.33
N ILE A 74 -2.16 10.15 -8.66
CA ILE A 74 -1.56 11.44 -8.99
C ILE A 74 -0.22 11.56 -8.27
N SER A 75 -0.20 11.28 -6.97
CA SER A 75 1.01 11.30 -6.16
C SER A 75 0.98 10.20 -5.11
N VAL A 76 2.18 9.84 -4.65
CA VAL A 76 2.38 8.97 -3.51
C VAL A 76 3.39 9.66 -2.62
N ASP A 77 3.00 9.93 -1.38
CA ASP A 77 3.81 10.66 -0.43
C ASP A 77 4.00 9.83 0.84
N LEU A 78 5.22 9.82 1.36
CA LEU A 78 5.51 9.33 2.70
C LEU A 78 4.95 10.36 3.69
N GLY A 79 4.01 9.95 4.53
CA GLY A 79 3.45 10.74 5.61
C GLY A 79 3.98 10.36 7.00
N ASP A 80 3.62 11.17 7.99
CA ASP A 80 3.79 10.86 9.41
C ASP A 80 2.49 10.40 10.07
N GLY A 81 2.52 10.21 11.40
CA GLY A 81 1.37 9.80 12.21
C GLY A 81 0.16 10.73 12.17
N LEU A 82 0.36 11.97 11.70
CA LEU A 82 -0.67 13.00 11.55
C LEU A 82 -0.99 13.26 10.06
N GLU A 83 -0.64 12.32 9.17
CA GLU A 83 -0.94 12.38 7.73
C GLU A 83 -0.23 13.51 6.99
N ARG A 84 0.78 14.14 7.63
CA ARG A 84 1.55 15.22 7.02
C ARG A 84 2.61 14.64 6.11
N THR A 85 2.68 15.15 4.89
CA THR A 85 3.71 14.76 3.93
C THR A 85 5.11 15.09 4.45
N VAL A 86 5.96 14.06 4.48
CA VAL A 86 7.38 14.11 4.81
C VAL A 86 8.21 14.18 3.53
N CYS A 87 7.94 13.30 2.56
CA CYS A 87 8.59 13.34 1.26
C CYS A 87 7.76 12.62 0.18
N SER A 88 7.87 13.06 -1.07
CA SER A 88 7.25 12.35 -2.19
C SER A 88 8.02 11.09 -2.56
N LEU A 89 7.28 10.06 -2.96
CA LEU A 89 7.78 8.76 -3.37
C LEU A 89 7.54 8.56 -4.87
N PRO A 90 8.45 7.86 -5.57
CA PRO A 90 8.31 7.61 -6.99
C PRO A 90 7.16 6.65 -7.29
N ILE A 91 6.44 6.91 -8.38
CA ILE A 91 5.39 6.03 -8.91
C ILE A 91 5.95 5.30 -10.14
N GLU A 92 6.08 3.98 -10.05
CA GLU A 92 6.37 3.13 -11.21
C GLU A 92 5.04 2.76 -11.88
N THR A 93 4.77 3.32 -13.06
CA THR A 93 3.63 2.87 -13.89
C THR A 93 4.12 1.72 -14.76
N ASN A 94 3.44 0.58 -14.75
CA ASN A 94 3.73 -0.54 -15.66
C ASN A 94 3.34 -0.17 -17.11
N ASN A 95 4.12 0.70 -17.74
CA ASN A 95 4.10 0.89 -19.18
C ASN A 95 4.96 -0.22 -19.77
N LEU A 96 4.33 -1.18 -20.45
CA LEU A 96 5.01 -2.19 -21.25
C LEU A 96 5.70 -1.52 -22.45
N SER A 97 6.85 -0.86 -22.22
CA SER A 97 7.80 -0.51 -23.27
C SER A 97 9.15 -0.10 -22.68
N THR A 98 10.14 -0.95 -22.96
CA THR A 98 11.59 -0.70 -22.97
C THR A 98 12.31 -0.47 -21.65
N GLU A 99 13.23 -1.41 -21.40
CA GLU A 99 14.45 -1.32 -20.60
C GLU A 99 14.97 0.10 -20.42
N ASN A 100 15.15 0.54 -19.17
CA ASN A 100 16.44 0.96 -18.60
C ASN A 100 16.28 1.61 -17.22
N GLN A 101 17.16 1.20 -16.30
CA GLN A 101 17.50 1.82 -15.01
C GLN A 101 16.45 1.76 -13.89
N CYS A 102 16.52 0.68 -13.11
CA CYS A 102 15.87 0.57 -11.81
C CYS A 102 16.69 1.34 -10.75
N GLU A 103 16.36 2.60 -10.48
CA GLU A 103 16.67 3.19 -9.17
C GLU A 103 15.48 2.92 -8.24
N GLY A 104 15.50 1.75 -7.60
CA GLY A 104 14.56 1.41 -6.56
C GLY A 104 14.73 2.36 -5.37
N PHE A 105 13.63 2.76 -4.75
CA PHE A 105 13.70 3.66 -3.59
C PHE A 105 14.30 2.95 -2.37
N TYR A 106 15.42 3.48 -1.86
CA TYR A 106 16.19 2.91 -0.76
C TYR A 106 15.81 3.55 0.58
N ARG A 107 14.87 2.95 1.31
CA ARG A 107 14.73 3.18 2.76
C ARG A 107 14.32 1.91 3.47
N ASP A 108 14.94 1.67 4.62
CA ASP A 108 14.54 0.63 5.56
C ASP A 108 13.10 0.89 6.01
N ILE A 109 12.18 -0.03 5.69
CA ILE A 109 10.78 0.08 6.11
C ILE A 109 10.70 -0.12 7.63
N ILE A 110 10.57 0.96 8.38
CA ILE A 110 10.27 0.98 9.81
C ILE A 110 9.02 1.83 10.01
N GLY A 111 7.86 1.28 9.60
CA GLY A 111 6.55 1.93 9.75
C GLY A 111 6.37 3.17 8.86
N PHE A 112 5.59 3.03 7.79
CA PHE A 112 5.29 4.13 6.88
C PHE A 112 3.80 4.42 6.80
N PHE A 113 3.50 5.70 6.63
CA PHE A 113 2.22 6.17 6.16
C PHE A 113 2.39 6.54 4.71
N LEU A 114 1.54 6.01 3.86
CA LEU A 114 1.46 6.39 2.46
C LEU A 114 0.22 7.26 2.30
N VAL A 115 0.41 8.47 1.78
CA VAL A 115 -0.66 9.37 1.37
C VAL A 115 -0.76 9.27 -0.14
N VAL A 116 -1.89 8.80 -0.66
CA VAL A 116 -2.11 8.54 -2.08
C VAL A 116 -3.23 9.44 -2.58
N THR A 117 -2.92 10.32 -3.52
CA THR A 117 -3.89 11.28 -4.12
C THR A 117 -4.23 10.89 -5.55
#